data_AF-A0A196KST3-F1
#
_entry.id   AF-A0A196KST3-F1
#
_cell.length_a   1.000
_cell.length_b   1.000
_cell.length_c   1.000
_cell.angle_alpha   90.00
_cell.angle_beta   90.00
_cell.angle_gamma   90.00
#
_symmetry.space_group_name_H-M   'P 1'
#
loop_
_entity.id
_entity.type
_entity.pdbx_description
1 polymer ?
#
loop_
_entity_poly.entity_id
_entity_poly.type
_entity_poly.pdbx_seq_one_letter_code
_entity_poly.pdbx_strand_id
1 'polypeptide(L)'
;MTAEDREKAADAGPERTPDGHHVIIDGRRWRATDPSIPDGFRQELVEELMAARRAVKAREDDARRRVQDAKTALGERGAPWWDDRSGERFDERIAAAVRSLTRKRSASSICPSDVARTVGGESWRSLMPDVRRVTAELADRGEVVVTQKGEPVRIREARGPVRIVRGPELCRSGPMDPDPDQRTSKYPPNG
;
A
#
# COMPACT_ATOMS: atom_id res chain seq x y z
N MET A 1 -9.22 -27.95 26.30
CA MET A 1 -8.28 -26.95 25.81
C MET A 1 -7.19 -26.76 26.84
N THR A 2 -5.99 -27.24 26.53
CA THR A 2 -4.80 -27.12 27.38
C THR A 2 -4.18 -25.72 27.26
N ALA A 3 -3.19 -25.40 28.10
CA ALA A 3 -2.41 -24.17 27.96
C ALA A 3 -1.64 -24.13 26.63
N GLU A 4 -1.15 -25.28 26.17
CA GLU A 4 -0.46 -25.44 24.87
C GLU A 4 -1.41 -25.22 23.67
N ASP A 5 -2.68 -25.62 23.78
CA ASP A 5 -3.70 -25.33 22.75
C ASP A 5 -3.99 -23.82 22.65
N ARG A 6 -3.95 -23.10 23.78
CA ARG A 6 -4.14 -21.63 23.83
C ARG A 6 -2.91 -20.88 23.31
N GLU A 7 -1.72 -21.41 23.53
CA GLU A 7 -0.46 -20.85 23.05
C GLU A 7 -0.29 -21.04 21.53
N LYS A 8 -0.63 -22.22 20.99
CA LYS A 8 -0.72 -22.44 19.54
C LYS A 8 -1.79 -21.59 18.86
N ALA A 9 -2.93 -21.36 19.51
CA ALA A 9 -3.98 -20.48 18.99
C ALA A 9 -3.61 -18.98 19.07
N ALA A 10 -2.63 -18.60 19.89
CA ALA A 10 -2.11 -17.23 19.94
C ALA A 10 -1.04 -16.97 18.86
N ASP A 11 -0.32 -18.01 18.41
CA ASP A 11 0.68 -17.93 17.33
C ASP A 11 0.05 -18.02 15.93
N ALA A 12 -1.05 -18.78 15.80
CA ALA A 12 -1.92 -18.70 14.64
C ALA A 12 -2.66 -17.35 14.67
N GLY A 13 -2.35 -16.45 13.75
CA GLY A 13 -3.02 -15.14 13.64
C GLY A 13 -4.57 -15.23 13.57
N PRO A 14 -5.26 -14.08 13.45
CA PRO A 14 -6.72 -14.06 13.53
C PRO A 14 -7.38 -15.03 12.53
N GLU A 15 -8.50 -15.62 12.96
CA GLU A 15 -9.31 -16.54 12.16
C GLU A 15 -9.63 -15.92 10.79
N ARG A 16 -9.63 -16.73 9.72
CA ARG A 16 -9.89 -16.28 8.36
C ARG A 16 -11.18 -16.86 7.81
N THR A 17 -11.83 -16.13 6.91
CA THR A 17 -12.93 -16.68 6.11
C THR A 17 -12.42 -17.83 5.21
N PRO A 18 -13.28 -18.77 4.79
CA PRO A 18 -12.86 -19.91 3.95
C PRO A 18 -12.21 -19.52 2.62
N ASP A 19 -12.60 -18.38 2.04
CA ASP A 19 -11.99 -17.79 0.84
C ASP A 19 -10.64 -17.11 1.12
N GLY A 20 -10.25 -16.95 2.39
CA GLY A 20 -9.04 -16.26 2.83
C GLY A 20 -9.05 -14.74 2.66
N HIS A 21 -10.14 -14.17 2.13
CA HIS A 21 -10.26 -12.75 1.78
C HIS A 21 -10.35 -11.84 3.01
N HIS A 22 -10.84 -12.36 4.14
CA HIS A 22 -11.04 -11.60 5.36
C HIS A 22 -10.43 -12.30 6.57
N VAL A 23 -9.97 -11.51 7.53
CA VAL A 23 -9.70 -11.93 8.91
C VAL A 23 -10.89 -11.54 9.79
N ILE A 24 -11.15 -12.31 10.85
CA ILE A 24 -12.23 -12.10 11.80
C ILE A 24 -11.60 -11.70 13.13
N ILE A 25 -11.93 -10.48 13.59
CA ILE A 25 -11.43 -9.91 14.85
C ILE A 25 -12.65 -9.39 15.60
N ASP A 26 -12.87 -9.89 16.82
CA ASP A 26 -14.04 -9.56 17.66
C ASP A 26 -15.37 -9.70 16.91
N GLY A 27 -15.51 -10.76 16.11
CA GLY A 27 -16.69 -11.05 15.28
C GLY A 27 -16.87 -10.14 14.06
N ARG A 28 -15.95 -9.20 13.81
CA ARG A 28 -15.98 -8.31 12.64
C ARG A 28 -15.02 -8.78 11.55
N ARG A 29 -15.46 -8.70 10.30
CA ARG A 29 -14.64 -9.01 9.13
C ARG A 29 -13.82 -7.80 8.70
N TRP A 30 -12.52 -8.02 8.54
CA TRP A 30 -11.57 -7.05 8.00
C TRP A 30 -10.89 -7.67 6.79
N ARG A 31 -10.70 -6.91 5.72
CA ARG A 31 -10.00 -7.42 4.53
C ARG A 31 -8.58 -7.85 4.92
N ALA A 32 -8.23 -9.08 4.57
CA ALA A 32 -6.89 -9.60 4.81
C ALA A 32 -5.89 -8.91 3.88
N THR A 33 -4.63 -8.81 4.31
CA THR A 33 -3.53 -8.42 3.44
C THR A 33 -3.48 -9.38 2.24
N ASP A 34 -3.29 -8.84 1.04
CA ASP A 34 -3.17 -9.61 -0.21
C ASP A 34 -2.07 -10.67 -0.04
N PRO A 35 -2.39 -11.98 -0.14
CA PRO A 35 -1.42 -13.05 0.07
C PRO A 35 -0.38 -13.13 -1.07
N SER A 36 -0.66 -12.54 -2.23
CA SER A 36 0.23 -12.58 -3.40
C SER A 36 1.39 -11.60 -3.34
N ILE A 37 1.41 -10.70 -2.33
CA ILE A 37 2.54 -9.79 -2.09
C ILE A 37 3.75 -10.62 -1.59
N PRO A 38 4.91 -10.57 -2.28
CA PRO A 38 6.12 -11.24 -1.81
C PRO A 38 6.55 -10.74 -0.43
N ASP A 39 7.04 -11.63 0.43
CA ASP A 39 7.30 -11.35 1.84
C ASP A 39 8.20 -10.15 2.09
N GLY A 40 9.23 -9.93 1.26
CA GLY A 40 10.09 -8.76 1.36
C GLY A 40 9.33 -7.44 1.18
N PHE A 41 8.45 -7.36 0.18
CA PHE A 41 7.63 -6.17 -0.04
C PHE A 41 6.54 -6.03 1.03
N ARG A 42 5.93 -7.14 1.47
CA ARG A 42 4.98 -7.16 2.59
C ARG A 42 5.62 -6.58 3.85
N GLN A 43 6.81 -7.05 4.21
CA GLN A 43 7.56 -6.59 5.38
C GLN A 43 7.86 -5.10 5.29
N GLU A 44 8.34 -4.61 4.13
CA GLU A 44 8.58 -3.18 3.90
C GLU A 44 7.31 -2.32 4.11
N LEU A 45 6.16 -2.77 3.60
CA LEU A 45 4.88 -2.07 3.76
C LEU A 45 4.38 -2.10 5.22
N VAL A 46 4.55 -3.22 5.93
CA VAL A 46 4.20 -3.33 7.36
C VAL A 46 5.09 -2.41 8.19
N GLU A 47 6.38 -2.33 7.90
CA GLU A 47 7.31 -1.42 8.58
C GLU A 47 6.94 0.05 8.37
N GLU A 48 6.59 0.44 7.14
CA GLU A 48 6.06 1.79 6.87
C GLU A 48 4.73 2.03 7.58
N LEU A 49 3.82 1.05 7.60
CA LEU A 49 2.55 1.16 8.34
C LEU A 49 2.78 1.41 9.84
N MET A 50 3.73 0.69 10.44
CA MET A 50 4.07 0.89 11.85
C MET A 50 4.76 2.26 12.09
N ALA A 51 5.61 2.71 11.17
CA ALA A 51 6.18 4.06 11.21
C ALA A 51 5.10 5.14 11.12
N ALA A 52 4.15 4.99 10.20
CA ALA A 52 3.01 5.90 10.02
C ALA A 52 2.12 5.94 11.27
N ARG A 53 1.84 4.79 11.91
CA ARG A 53 1.08 4.73 13.18
C ARG A 53 1.80 5.48 14.31
N ARG A 54 3.13 5.37 14.41
CA ARG A 54 3.92 6.17 15.37
C ARG A 54 3.82 7.66 15.07
N ALA A 55 3.91 8.05 13.80
CA ALA A 55 3.73 9.44 13.36
C ALA A 55 2.32 9.99 13.70
N VAL A 56 1.27 9.15 13.61
CA VAL A 56 -0.09 9.55 14.05
C VAL A 56 -0.10 9.85 15.55
N LYS A 57 0.57 9.02 16.37
CA LYS A 57 0.69 9.27 17.81
C LYS A 57 1.48 10.55 18.10
N ALA A 58 2.49 10.85 17.28
CA ALA A 58 3.26 12.09 17.32
C ALA A 58 2.53 13.30 16.73
N ARG A 59 1.34 13.12 16.13
CA ARG A 59 0.53 14.16 15.49
C ARG A 59 1.22 14.85 14.30
N GLU A 60 2.00 14.10 13.53
CA GLU A 60 2.53 14.59 12.25
C GLU A 60 1.40 14.75 11.21
N ASP A 61 1.45 15.80 10.40
CA ASP A 61 0.36 16.22 9.51
C ASP A 61 0.01 15.19 8.44
N ASP A 62 1.00 14.53 7.83
CA ASP A 62 0.79 13.55 6.74
C ASP A 62 0.59 12.11 7.23
N ALA A 63 0.61 11.88 8.55
CA ALA A 63 0.66 10.54 9.13
C ALA A 63 -0.58 9.68 8.81
N ARG A 64 -1.78 10.28 8.79
CA ARG A 64 -3.02 9.55 8.45
C ARG A 64 -3.03 9.12 6.99
N ARG A 65 -2.53 9.96 6.08
CA ARG A 65 -2.36 9.61 4.66
C ARG A 65 -1.38 8.45 4.51
N ARG A 66 -0.26 8.45 5.25
CA ARG A 66 0.70 7.33 5.24
C ARG A 66 0.08 6.01 5.69
N VAL A 67 -0.79 6.03 6.71
CA VAL A 67 -1.54 4.85 7.12
C VAL A 67 -2.50 4.37 6.03
N GLN A 68 -3.19 5.29 5.35
CA GLN A 68 -4.05 4.95 4.22
C GLN A 68 -3.25 4.29 3.10
N ASP A 69 -2.16 4.94 2.67
CA ASP A 69 -1.28 4.44 1.60
C ASP A 69 -0.79 3.03 1.90
N ALA A 70 -0.22 2.82 3.10
CA ALA A 70 0.33 1.51 3.45
C ALA A 70 -0.74 0.41 3.48
N LYS A 71 -1.93 0.71 4.00
CA LYS A 71 -3.05 -0.25 4.02
C LYS A 71 -3.61 -0.53 2.63
N THR A 72 -3.74 0.48 1.77
CA THR A 72 -4.17 0.30 0.38
C THR A 72 -3.13 -0.53 -0.40
N ALA A 73 -1.83 -0.24 -0.23
CA ALA A 73 -0.75 -1.01 -0.85
C ALA A 73 -0.77 -2.50 -0.43
N LEU A 74 -0.98 -2.75 0.88
CA LEU A 74 -1.19 -4.08 1.46
C LEU A 74 -2.46 -4.79 0.94
N GLY A 75 -3.33 -4.07 0.25
CA GLY A 75 -4.61 -4.58 -0.24
C GLY A 75 -5.71 -4.63 0.83
N GLU A 76 -5.48 -4.08 2.02
CA GLU A 76 -6.44 -4.05 3.14
C GLU A 76 -7.55 -3.00 2.96
N ARG A 77 -7.38 -2.09 1.99
CA ARG A 77 -8.30 -1.00 1.63
C ARG A 77 -8.32 -0.81 0.11
N GLY A 78 -9.29 -0.04 -0.40
CA GLY A 78 -9.39 0.28 -1.83
C GLY A 78 -9.99 -0.86 -2.66
N ALA A 79 -9.52 -1.05 -3.90
CA ALA A 79 -9.92 -2.18 -4.74
C ALA A 79 -9.63 -3.52 -4.03
N PRO A 80 -10.59 -4.45 -3.95
CA PRO A 80 -10.34 -5.80 -3.46
C PRO A 80 -9.27 -6.50 -4.31
N TRP A 81 -8.33 -7.18 -3.66
CA TRP A 81 -7.20 -7.79 -4.37
C TRP A 81 -7.56 -9.07 -5.14
N TRP A 82 -8.75 -9.63 -4.89
CA TRP A 82 -9.33 -10.76 -5.61
C TRP A 82 -10.19 -10.34 -6.82
N ASP A 83 -10.44 -9.04 -6.99
CA ASP A 83 -11.12 -8.49 -8.15
C ASP A 83 -10.11 -8.19 -9.28
N ASP A 84 -10.63 -7.69 -10.40
CA ASP A 84 -9.80 -7.29 -11.53
C ASP A 84 -8.79 -6.19 -11.16
N ARG A 85 -7.57 -6.33 -11.68
CA ARG A 85 -6.43 -5.46 -11.40
C ARG A 85 -6.36 -4.32 -12.40
N SER A 86 -7.46 -3.58 -12.52
CA SER A 86 -7.63 -2.53 -13.51
C SER A 86 -8.48 -1.36 -12.99
N GLY A 87 -8.45 -0.25 -13.72
CA GLY A 87 -9.24 0.94 -13.44
C GLY A 87 -8.75 1.80 -12.28
N GLU A 88 -9.44 2.92 -12.05
CA GLU A 88 -8.99 3.99 -11.15
C GLU A 88 -8.75 3.54 -9.70
N ARG A 89 -9.57 2.61 -9.19
CA ARG A 89 -9.39 2.08 -7.83
C ARG A 89 -8.13 1.23 -7.70
N PHE A 90 -7.72 0.54 -8.77
CA PHE A 90 -6.47 -0.21 -8.80
C PHE A 90 -5.27 0.70 -9.05
N ASP A 91 -5.43 1.75 -9.85
CA ASP A 91 -4.43 2.81 -10.01
C ASP A 91 -4.07 3.47 -8.68
N GLU A 92 -5.06 3.71 -7.81
CA GLU A 92 -4.80 4.22 -6.47
C GLU A 92 -3.99 3.22 -5.62
N ARG A 93 -4.18 1.91 -5.81
CA ARG A 93 -3.35 0.89 -5.16
C ARG A 93 -1.91 0.90 -5.66
N ILE A 94 -1.70 1.09 -6.97
CA ILE A 94 -0.36 1.31 -7.55
C ILE A 94 0.27 2.56 -6.93
N ALA A 95 -0.46 3.66 -6.89
CA ALA A 95 0.04 4.94 -6.38
C ALA A 95 0.42 4.83 -4.89
N ALA A 96 -0.44 4.21 -4.09
CA ALA A 96 -0.19 3.92 -2.68
C ALA A 96 1.08 3.07 -2.48
N ALA A 97 1.28 2.03 -3.30
CA ALA A 97 2.49 1.21 -3.24
C ALA A 97 3.77 2.01 -3.58
N VAL A 98 3.72 2.88 -4.60
CA VAL A 98 4.84 3.79 -4.92
C VAL A 98 5.17 4.69 -3.73
N ARG A 99 4.16 5.35 -3.14
CA ARG A 99 4.34 6.26 -2.01
C ARG A 99 4.88 5.53 -0.77
N SER A 100 4.31 4.38 -0.41
CA SER A 100 4.75 3.61 0.75
C SER A 100 6.17 3.08 0.60
N LEU A 101 6.52 2.47 -0.54
CA LEU A 101 7.85 1.91 -0.75
C LEU A 101 8.94 3.01 -0.84
N THR A 102 8.65 4.14 -1.48
CA THR A 102 9.61 5.27 -1.54
C THR A 102 9.80 5.95 -0.18
N ARG A 103 8.78 6.00 0.69
CA ARG A 103 8.94 6.42 2.09
C ARG A 103 9.80 5.45 2.87
N LYS A 104 9.50 4.15 2.77
CA LYS A 104 10.24 3.09 3.45
C LYS A 104 11.73 3.09 3.05
N ARG A 105 12.01 3.30 1.77
CA ARG A 105 13.35 3.37 1.20
C ARG A 105 13.86 4.80 1.05
N SER A 106 13.66 5.66 2.06
CA SER A 106 13.96 7.10 1.97
C SER A 106 15.42 7.44 1.60
N ALA A 107 16.36 6.56 1.92
CA ALA A 107 17.79 6.72 1.59
C ALA A 107 18.23 5.92 0.35
N SER A 108 17.29 5.27 -0.36
CA SER A 108 17.58 4.49 -1.57
C SER A 108 16.44 4.66 -2.58
N SER A 109 16.32 3.72 -3.52
CA SER A 109 15.35 3.78 -4.60
C SER A 109 14.61 2.47 -4.76
N ILE A 110 13.46 2.54 -5.43
CA ILE A 110 12.76 1.37 -5.98
C ILE A 110 12.88 1.40 -7.52
N CYS A 111 12.33 0.39 -8.18
CA CYS A 111 12.07 0.40 -9.62
C CYS A 111 10.59 0.08 -9.90
N PRO A 112 10.08 0.31 -11.13
CA PRO A 112 8.70 -0.03 -11.49
C PRO A 112 8.34 -1.49 -11.20
N SER A 113 9.29 -2.41 -11.39
CA SER A 113 9.06 -3.83 -11.14
C SER A 113 8.93 -4.20 -9.65
N ASP A 114 9.41 -3.36 -8.73
CA ASP A 114 9.15 -3.54 -7.30
C ASP A 114 7.67 -3.28 -7.00
N VAL A 115 7.14 -2.19 -7.55
CA VAL A 115 5.73 -1.78 -7.42
C VAL A 115 4.81 -2.84 -8.02
N ALA A 116 5.09 -3.29 -9.25
CA ALA A 116 4.24 -4.28 -9.89
C ALA A 116 4.25 -5.63 -9.17
N ARG A 117 5.41 -6.10 -8.68
CA ARG A 117 5.45 -7.32 -7.86
C ARG A 117 4.68 -7.17 -6.55
N THR A 118 4.61 -5.96 -6.01
CA THR A 118 3.86 -5.65 -4.80
C THR A 118 2.35 -5.75 -5.02
N VAL A 119 1.81 -5.31 -6.17
CA VAL A 119 0.35 -5.22 -6.38
C VAL A 119 -0.20 -6.26 -7.38
N GLY A 120 0.68 -6.95 -8.09
CA GLY A 120 0.35 -7.68 -9.32
C GLY A 120 0.39 -9.19 -9.24
N GLY A 121 0.65 -9.78 -8.07
CA GLY A 121 0.73 -11.23 -7.88
C GLY A 121 1.47 -11.96 -9.00
N GLU A 122 0.91 -13.07 -9.49
CA GLU A 122 1.51 -13.86 -10.57
C GLU A 122 1.57 -13.11 -11.92
N SER A 123 0.60 -12.23 -12.17
CA SER A 123 0.47 -11.47 -13.43
C SER A 123 1.23 -10.15 -13.45
N TRP A 124 2.13 -9.87 -12.49
CA TRP A 124 2.71 -8.54 -12.29
C TRP A 124 3.34 -7.91 -13.54
N ARG A 125 3.84 -8.71 -14.48
CA ARG A 125 4.45 -8.21 -15.72
C ARG A 125 3.45 -7.46 -16.60
N SER A 126 2.19 -7.87 -16.64
CA SER A 126 1.16 -7.20 -17.46
C SER A 126 0.81 -5.82 -16.93
N LEU A 127 1.08 -5.53 -15.65
CA LEU A 127 0.82 -4.24 -15.01
C LEU A 127 1.90 -3.19 -15.28
N MET A 128 3.00 -3.54 -15.97
CA MET A 128 4.09 -2.60 -16.25
C MET A 128 3.63 -1.29 -16.93
N PRO A 129 2.71 -1.30 -17.91
CA PRO A 129 2.19 -0.07 -18.50
C PRO A 129 1.48 0.82 -17.47
N ASP A 130 0.61 0.26 -16.64
CA ASP A 130 -0.13 1.00 -15.62
C ASP A 130 0.78 1.53 -14.52
N VAL A 131 1.73 0.72 -14.05
CA VAL A 131 2.72 1.18 -13.08
C VAL A 131 3.54 2.36 -13.62
N ARG A 132 3.97 2.31 -14.89
CA ARG A 132 4.69 3.42 -15.51
C ARG A 132 3.81 4.67 -15.65
N ARG A 133 2.55 4.50 -16.05
CA ARG A 133 1.57 5.59 -16.19
C ARG A 133 1.31 6.28 -14.85
N VAL A 134 0.94 5.53 -13.81
CA VAL A 134 0.66 6.06 -12.46
C VAL A 134 1.93 6.68 -11.84
N THR A 135 3.09 6.05 -12.01
CA THR A 135 4.37 6.65 -11.55
C THR A 135 4.65 7.98 -12.24
N ALA A 136 4.31 8.12 -13.53
CA ALA A 136 4.46 9.39 -14.23
C ALA A 136 3.56 10.48 -13.65
N GLU A 137 2.30 10.15 -13.33
CA GLU A 137 1.36 11.09 -12.70
C GLU A 137 1.82 11.52 -11.30
N LEU A 138 2.45 10.63 -10.53
CA LEU A 138 3.08 10.98 -9.26
C LEU A 138 4.32 11.87 -9.45
N ALA A 139 5.10 11.63 -10.51
CA ALA A 139 6.26 12.46 -10.83
C ALA A 139 5.84 13.87 -11.30
N ASP A 140 4.76 13.98 -12.08
CA ASP A 140 4.19 15.26 -12.50
C ASP A 140 3.72 16.10 -11.28
N ARG A 141 3.26 15.44 -10.21
CA ARG A 141 2.91 16.06 -8.92
C ARG A 141 4.10 16.32 -8.00
N GLY A 142 5.31 15.94 -8.39
CA GLY A 142 6.51 16.07 -7.56
C GLY A 142 6.54 15.13 -6.34
N GLU A 143 5.64 14.14 -6.26
CA GLU A 143 5.60 13.17 -5.17
C GLU A 143 6.73 12.14 -5.29
N VAL A 144 7.20 11.88 -6.50
CA VAL A 144 8.39 11.06 -6.78
C VAL A 144 9.28 11.72 -7.81
N VAL A 145 10.56 11.36 -7.81
CA VAL A 145 11.48 11.67 -8.91
C VAL A 145 11.90 10.35 -9.55
N VAL A 146 11.81 10.29 -10.87
CA VAL A 146 12.29 9.13 -11.64
C VAL A 146 13.64 9.47 -12.23
N THR A 147 14.62 8.60 -12.04
CA THR A 147 15.97 8.77 -12.56
C THR A 147 16.40 7.60 -13.43
N GLN A 148 17.29 7.87 -14.38
CA GLN A 148 17.97 6.86 -15.19
C GLN A 148 19.46 7.22 -15.23
N LYS A 149 20.32 6.27 -14.81
CA LYS A 149 21.76 6.51 -14.67
C LYS A 149 22.09 7.74 -13.80
N GLY A 150 21.29 7.99 -12.76
CA GLY A 150 21.44 9.13 -11.85
C GLY A 150 20.72 10.41 -12.27
N GLU A 151 20.37 10.54 -13.55
CA GLU A 151 19.76 11.76 -14.09
C GLU A 151 18.23 11.70 -14.05
N PRO A 152 17.53 12.79 -13.66
CA PRO A 152 16.07 12.86 -13.74
C PRO A 152 15.54 12.65 -15.17
N VAL A 153 14.49 11.83 -15.31
CA VAL A 153 13.86 11.53 -16.61
C VAL A 153 12.35 11.48 -16.52
N ARG A 154 11.67 11.74 -17.64
CA ARG A 154 10.23 11.45 -17.78
C ARG A 154 10.04 9.96 -18.03
N ILE A 155 9.43 9.25 -17.08
CA ILE A 155 9.24 7.80 -17.18
C ILE A 155 8.38 7.37 -18.38
N ARG A 156 7.46 8.22 -18.85
CA ARG A 156 6.64 7.95 -20.05
C ARG A 156 7.50 7.73 -21.31
N GLU A 157 8.64 8.42 -21.39
CA GLU A 157 9.54 8.42 -22.55
C GLU A 157 10.77 7.51 -22.33
N ALA A 158 11.16 7.31 -21.05
CA ALA A 158 12.36 6.57 -20.69
C ALA A 158 12.26 5.08 -21.09
N ARG A 159 13.26 4.60 -21.85
CA ARG A 159 13.40 3.18 -22.21
C ARG A 159 14.39 2.47 -21.28
N GLY A 160 14.10 1.22 -20.93
CA GLY A 160 14.97 0.41 -20.08
C GLY A 160 14.83 0.69 -18.57
N PRO A 161 15.81 0.29 -17.76
CA PRO A 161 15.76 0.41 -16.31
C PRO A 161 15.72 1.87 -15.84
N VAL A 162 14.83 2.14 -14.88
CA VAL A 162 14.70 3.42 -14.20
C VAL A 162 14.60 3.19 -12.69
N ARG A 163 14.94 4.21 -11.91
CA ARG A 163 14.83 4.23 -10.45
C ARG A 163 13.79 5.26 -10.05
N ILE A 164 13.05 4.99 -8.99
CA ILE A 164 12.06 5.90 -8.43
C ILE A 164 12.52 6.21 -7.00
N VAL A 165 12.65 7.50 -6.70
CA VAL A 165 12.98 8.01 -5.36
C VAL A 165 11.87 8.92 -4.87
N ARG A 166 11.83 9.14 -3.56
CA ARG A 166 10.91 10.10 -2.95
C ARG A 166 11.13 11.50 -3.52
N GLY A 167 10.03 12.15 -3.92
CA GLY A 167 10.01 13.52 -4.37
C GLY A 167 9.78 14.51 -3.22
N PRO A 168 10.04 15.81 -3.46
CA PRO A 168 9.89 16.86 -2.45
C PRO A 168 8.44 17.06 -1.98
N GLU A 169 7.46 16.79 -2.85
CA GLU A 169 6.04 17.03 -2.55
C GLU A 169 5.39 15.87 -1.78
N LEU A 170 6.06 14.72 -1.64
CA LEU A 170 5.48 13.54 -1.00
C LEU A 170 5.05 13.79 0.45
N CYS A 171 5.70 14.70 1.17
CA CYS A 171 5.31 15.03 2.55
C CYS A 171 4.39 16.24 2.66
N ARG A 172 4.11 16.97 1.56
CA ARG A 172 3.13 18.04 1.62
C ARG A 172 1.74 17.41 1.69
N SER A 173 1.02 17.75 2.75
CA SER A 173 -0.38 17.41 2.94
C SER A 173 -1.23 18.26 1.99
N GLY A 174 -1.45 17.76 0.77
CA GLY A 174 -2.55 18.26 -0.06
C GLY A 174 -3.91 17.92 0.56
N PRO A 175 -5.00 18.63 0.19
CA PRO A 175 -6.34 18.31 0.68
C PRO A 175 -6.67 16.84 0.37
N MET A 176 -7.08 16.12 1.40
CA MET A 176 -7.43 14.70 1.35
C MET A 176 -8.80 14.54 0.70
N ASP A 177 -8.89 13.82 -0.42
CA ASP A 177 -10.18 13.32 -0.88
C ASP A 177 -10.73 12.33 0.15
N PRO A 178 -11.99 12.48 0.60
CA PRO A 178 -12.55 11.60 1.60
C PRO A 178 -12.62 10.16 1.08
N ASP A 179 -12.13 9.23 1.89
CA ASP A 179 -12.20 7.79 1.66
C ASP A 179 -13.67 7.38 1.41
N PRO A 180 -14.02 6.89 0.20
CA PRO A 180 -15.40 6.54 -0.12
C PRO A 180 -15.91 5.33 0.69
N ASP A 181 -15.02 4.58 1.36
CA ASP A 181 -15.35 3.38 2.13
C ASP A 181 -15.61 3.65 3.62
N GLN A 182 -15.59 4.93 4.05
CA GLN A 182 -15.85 5.31 5.46
C GLN A 182 -17.33 5.56 5.81
N ARG A 183 -18.28 4.99 5.06
CA ARG A 183 -19.73 5.09 5.33
C ARG A 183 -20.29 3.65 5.24
N THR A 184 -20.62 2.91 6.30
CA THR A 184 -21.39 3.21 7.51
C THR A 184 -21.01 2.28 8.69
N SER A 185 -20.61 2.82 9.84
CA SER A 185 -20.88 2.16 11.14
C SER A 185 -22.25 2.63 11.61
N LYS A 186 -23.28 1.81 11.40
CA LYS A 186 -24.69 2.17 11.65
C LYS A 186 -25.16 1.80 13.07
N TYR A 187 -24.43 2.18 14.12
CA TYR A 187 -24.97 2.11 15.49
C TYR A 187 -24.48 3.27 16.37
N PRO A 188 -25.37 3.87 17.20
CA PRO A 188 -25.01 4.95 18.13
C PRO A 188 -24.21 4.41 19.32
N PRO A 189 -23.52 5.28 20.09
CA PRO A 189 -22.78 4.86 21.28
C PRO A 189 -23.73 4.28 22.34
N ASN A 190 -23.30 3.18 22.95
CA ASN A 190 -23.99 2.52 24.06
C ASN A 190 -24.29 3.52 25.18
N GLY A 191 -25.57 3.65 25.53
CA GLY A 191 -26.03 4.16 26.83
C GLY A 191 -26.27 3.01 27.79
#